data_AF-A0AAV8CPQ1-F1
#
_entry.id   AF-A0AAV8CPQ1-F1
#
_cell.length_a   1.000
_cell.length_b   1.000
_cell.length_c   1.000
_cell.angle_alpha   90.00
_cell.angle_beta   90.00
_cell.angle_gamma   90.00
#
_symmetry.space_group_name_H-M   'P 1'
#
loop_
_entity.id
_entity.type
_entity.pdbx_description
1 polymer ?
#
loop_
_entity_poly.entity_id
_entity_poly.type
_entity_poly.pdbx_seq_one_letter_code
_entity_poly.pdbx_strand_id
1 'polypeptide(L)'
;MGGRREKERSPETEREKKGSQMTAAQRMMAKMGWKEGQGLGKQEQGITTPLMAKKTDRRAGVIVNASDAKKPKSATFEGLPTRVIMLSNMVGPGEGNDELVDEVASECAKYGTVTRVLIFEITETNFFPSEEAVRIFIQFERSEEATKALIDLEGRFFGGRVVRACFYDEDRFGRNDLAPLPGEVPGF
;
A
#
# COMPACT_ATOMS: atom_id res chain seq x y z
N MET A 1 -63.17 -18.92 -43.66
CA MET A 1 -62.53 -17.77 -42.96
C MET A 1 -61.04 -18.06 -42.94
N GLY A 2 -60.23 -17.48 -43.85
CA GLY A 2 -59.56 -16.18 -43.69
C GLY A 2 -58.32 -16.36 -42.80
N GLY A 3 -57.08 -16.01 -43.15
CA GLY A 3 -56.48 -15.33 -44.30
C GLY A 3 -54.99 -15.04 -44.00
N ARG A 4 -54.27 -14.53 -45.02
CA ARG A 4 -53.08 -13.65 -44.99
C ARG A 4 -51.70 -14.14 -44.44
N ARG A 5 -50.84 -14.48 -45.41
CA ARG A 5 -49.44 -14.06 -45.71
C ARG A 5 -48.49 -13.40 -44.67
N GLU A 6 -47.21 -13.80 -44.85
CA GLU A 6 -45.92 -13.08 -44.66
C GLU A 6 -45.44 -12.86 -43.20
N LYS A 7 -44.16 -12.86 -42.81
CA LYS A 7 -42.83 -12.86 -43.47
C LYS A 7 -41.76 -13.24 -42.42
N GLU A 8 -40.61 -13.71 -42.89
CA GLU A 8 -39.36 -13.93 -42.15
C GLU A 8 -38.88 -12.71 -41.32
N ARG A 9 -38.09 -12.93 -40.26
CA ARG A 9 -36.71 -12.42 -40.08
C ARG A 9 -36.20 -12.68 -38.64
N SER A 10 -35.04 -13.30 -38.52
CA SER A 10 -34.20 -13.34 -37.31
C SER A 10 -33.57 -11.97 -37.01
N PRO A 11 -33.23 -11.66 -35.76
CA PRO A 11 -32.11 -10.75 -35.54
C PRO A 11 -31.13 -11.22 -34.47
N GLU A 12 -29.87 -11.41 -34.86
CA GLU A 12 -28.75 -10.87 -34.09
C GLU A 12 -28.68 -9.37 -34.38
N THR A 13 -28.63 -8.52 -33.35
CA THR A 13 -28.03 -7.18 -33.45
C THR A 13 -27.43 -6.78 -32.10
N GLU A 14 -26.10 -6.77 -32.10
CA GLU A 14 -25.23 -5.66 -31.72
C GLU A 14 -25.60 -4.74 -30.55
N ARG A 15 -24.61 -4.62 -29.64
CA ARG A 15 -24.51 -3.62 -28.59
C ARG A 15 -24.53 -2.20 -29.20
N GLU A 16 -25.66 -1.52 -29.12
CA GLU A 16 -25.72 -0.07 -29.28
C GLU A 16 -25.72 0.64 -27.93
N LYS A 17 -24.78 1.58 -27.78
CA LYS A 17 -24.65 2.52 -26.68
C LYS A 17 -25.99 3.25 -26.48
N LYS A 18 -26.75 2.87 -25.46
CA LYS A 18 -27.82 3.72 -24.93
C LYS A 18 -27.17 5.01 -24.44
N GLY A 19 -27.37 6.09 -25.21
CA GLY A 19 -27.02 7.44 -24.81
C GLY A 19 -27.53 7.67 -23.40
N SER A 20 -26.61 7.96 -22.48
CA SER A 20 -26.91 8.32 -21.12
C SER A 20 -27.87 9.49 -21.16
N GLN A 21 -29.16 9.25 -20.90
CA GLN A 21 -30.11 10.34 -20.70
C GLN A 21 -29.54 11.19 -19.58
N MET A 22 -29.10 12.41 -19.90
CA MET A 22 -28.63 13.34 -18.88
C MET A 22 -29.69 13.41 -17.78
N THR A 23 -29.25 13.15 -16.54
CA THR A 23 -30.09 13.26 -15.36
C THR A 23 -30.70 14.67 -15.28
N ALA A 24 -31.82 14.83 -14.57
CA ALA A 24 -32.44 16.14 -14.38
C ALA A 24 -31.43 17.17 -13.84
N ALA A 25 -30.56 16.74 -12.91
CA ALA A 25 -29.46 17.53 -12.38
C ALA A 25 -28.45 17.93 -13.47
N GLN A 26 -27.99 17.00 -14.31
CA GLN A 26 -27.06 17.31 -15.40
C GLN A 26 -27.64 18.33 -16.39
N ARG A 27 -28.93 18.21 -16.75
CA ARG A 27 -29.59 19.18 -17.63
C ARG A 27 -29.68 20.57 -17.01
N MET A 28 -30.00 20.64 -15.72
CA MET A 28 -30.06 21.90 -14.98
C MET A 28 -28.68 22.56 -14.88
N MET A 29 -27.64 21.78 -14.56
CA MET A 29 -26.27 22.26 -14.44
C MET A 29 -25.71 22.75 -15.79
N ALA A 30 -25.95 22.01 -16.88
CA ALA A 30 -25.54 22.44 -18.22
C ALA A 30 -26.21 23.76 -18.64
N LYS A 31 -27.50 23.95 -18.29
CA LYS A 31 -28.21 25.22 -18.54
C LYS A 31 -27.60 26.41 -17.77
N MET A 32 -26.96 26.13 -16.63
CA MET A 32 -26.28 27.14 -15.81
C MET A 32 -24.79 27.29 -16.19
N GLY A 33 -24.36 26.76 -17.34
CA GLY A 33 -23.02 26.96 -17.88
C GLY A 33 -21.96 25.97 -17.39
N TRP A 34 -22.35 24.96 -16.60
CA TRP A 34 -21.43 23.90 -16.17
C TRP A 34 -21.13 22.91 -17.31
N LYS A 35 -19.87 22.53 -17.48
CA LYS A 35 -19.43 21.49 -18.42
C LYS A 35 -18.89 20.28 -17.67
N GLU A 36 -19.05 19.11 -18.27
CA GLU A 36 -18.51 17.87 -17.73
C GLU A 36 -16.99 17.98 -17.50
N GLY A 37 -16.55 17.71 -16.26
CA GLY A 37 -15.16 17.80 -15.85
C GLY A 37 -14.72 19.15 -15.25
N GLN A 38 -15.53 20.21 -15.35
CA GLN A 38 -15.22 21.51 -14.73
C GLN A 38 -15.70 21.58 -13.27
N GLY A 39 -14.93 22.29 -12.43
CA GLY A 39 -15.28 22.52 -11.03
C GLY A 39 -16.53 23.37 -10.88
N LEU A 40 -17.30 23.16 -9.82
CA LEU A 40 -18.53 23.92 -9.57
C LEU A 40 -18.21 25.33 -9.02
N GLY A 41 -18.66 26.38 -9.70
CA GLY A 41 -18.52 27.78 -9.25
C GLY A 41 -18.20 28.74 -10.39
N LYS A 42 -18.33 30.05 -10.14
CA LYS A 42 -18.15 31.11 -11.16
C LYS A 42 -16.79 31.06 -11.86
N GLN A 43 -15.76 30.58 -11.18
CA GLN A 43 -14.38 30.48 -11.67
C GLN A 43 -13.93 29.02 -11.78
N GLU A 44 -14.87 28.08 -11.85
CA GLU A 44 -14.57 26.64 -11.89
C GLU A 44 -13.78 26.15 -10.67
N GLN A 45 -13.84 26.88 -9.55
CA GLN A 45 -13.02 26.65 -8.36
C GLN A 45 -13.49 25.48 -7.49
N GLY A 46 -14.65 24.89 -7.81
CA GLY A 46 -15.25 23.84 -7.01
C GLY A 46 -14.59 22.48 -7.18
N ILE A 47 -14.83 21.61 -6.21
CA ILE A 47 -14.30 20.25 -6.20
C ILE A 47 -14.91 19.46 -7.36
N THR A 48 -14.05 18.94 -8.24
CA THR A 48 -14.44 18.10 -9.40
C THR A 48 -14.64 16.64 -9.04
N THR A 49 -14.07 16.20 -7.92
CA THR A 49 -14.14 14.83 -7.41
C THR A 49 -15.13 14.73 -6.24
N PRO A 50 -15.91 13.65 -6.14
CA PRO A 50 -16.86 13.51 -5.05
C PRO A 50 -16.14 13.30 -3.71
N LEU A 51 -16.75 13.79 -2.63
CA LEU A 51 -16.36 13.39 -1.28
C LEU A 51 -16.94 12.01 -0.98
N MET A 52 -16.16 11.15 -0.33
CA MET A 52 -16.57 9.81 0.08
C MET A 52 -16.77 9.74 1.58
N ALA A 53 -17.86 9.10 2.02
CA ALA A 53 -18.05 8.79 3.43
C ALA A 53 -17.26 7.53 3.79
N LYS A 54 -16.24 7.66 4.65
CA LYS A 54 -15.50 6.55 5.23
C LYS A 54 -16.09 6.23 6.61
N LYS A 55 -16.70 5.05 6.76
CA LYS A 55 -17.21 4.59 8.05
C LYS A 55 -16.03 4.40 9.02
N THR A 56 -16.10 5.02 10.20
CA THR A 56 -15.07 4.91 11.23
C THR A 56 -15.51 4.07 12.42
N ASP A 57 -16.82 3.99 12.67
CA ASP A 57 -17.41 3.17 13.74
C ASP A 57 -18.86 2.78 13.38
N ARG A 58 -19.54 1.96 14.21
CA ARG A 58 -20.90 1.48 14.02
C ARG A 58 -21.93 2.60 13.86
N ARG A 59 -21.68 3.78 14.44
CA ARG A 59 -22.55 4.97 14.38
C ARG A 59 -21.87 6.23 13.80
N ALA A 60 -20.63 6.15 13.32
CA ALA A 60 -19.88 7.31 12.86
C ALA A 60 -19.15 7.09 11.53
N GLY A 61 -18.98 8.17 10.77
CA GLY A 61 -18.18 8.21 9.55
C GLY A 61 -17.52 9.56 9.37
N VAL A 62 -16.40 9.59 8.66
CA VAL A 62 -15.66 10.79 8.29
C VAL A 62 -15.79 11.01 6.78
N ILE A 63 -16.02 12.25 6.36
CA ILE A 63 -16.05 12.63 4.95
C ILE A 63 -14.60 12.84 4.50
N VAL A 64 -14.15 12.06 3.52
CA VAL A 64 -12.80 12.13 2.96
C VAL A 64 -12.85 12.55 1.49
N ASN A 65 -11.82 13.22 1.01
CA ASN A 65 -11.68 13.49 -0.42
C ASN A 65 -11.35 12.19 -1.16
N ALA A 66 -12.02 11.91 -2.29
CA ALA A 66 -11.76 10.72 -3.09
C ALA A 66 -10.31 10.66 -3.61
N SER A 67 -9.63 11.80 -3.76
CA SER A 67 -8.20 11.83 -4.13
C SER A 67 -7.27 11.34 -3.02
N ASP A 68 -7.70 11.42 -1.76
CA ASP A 68 -6.92 11.03 -0.57
C ASP A 68 -7.16 9.56 -0.17
N ALA A 69 -8.06 8.86 -0.87
CA ALA A 69 -8.13 7.42 -0.82
C ALA A 69 -6.82 6.86 -1.40
N LYS A 70 -5.85 6.57 -0.51
CA LYS A 70 -4.50 6.06 -0.77
C LYS A 70 -4.39 5.44 -2.16
N LYS A 71 -3.98 6.22 -3.17
CA LYS A 71 -3.52 5.65 -4.43
C LYS A 71 -2.44 4.64 -4.06
N PRO A 72 -2.42 3.43 -4.65
CA PRO A 72 -1.29 2.53 -4.44
C PRO A 72 -0.05 3.33 -4.82
N LYS A 73 0.82 3.59 -3.84
CA LYS A 73 2.12 4.17 -4.13
C LYS A 73 2.79 3.15 -5.05
N SER A 74 3.00 3.52 -6.32
CA SER A 74 3.89 2.76 -7.19
C SER A 74 5.28 2.93 -6.59
N ALA A 75 5.65 1.99 -5.74
CA ALA A 75 6.90 2.06 -5.04
C ALA A 75 7.88 1.14 -5.79
N THR A 76 9.00 1.74 -6.19
CA THR A 76 10.13 1.04 -6.78
C THR A 76 11.04 0.69 -5.62
N PHE A 77 11.32 -0.59 -5.42
CA PHE A 77 12.25 -1.06 -4.39
C PHE A 77 13.42 -1.74 -5.07
N GLU A 78 14.55 -1.78 -4.36
CA GLU A 78 15.70 -2.54 -4.77
C GLU A 78 15.49 -4.02 -4.43
N GLY A 79 15.71 -4.89 -5.43
CA GLY A 79 15.55 -6.34 -5.29
C GLY A 79 14.15 -6.88 -5.67
N LEU A 80 14.06 -8.20 -5.73
CA LEU A 80 12.81 -8.92 -5.96
C LEU A 80 12.05 -9.08 -4.64
N PRO A 81 10.71 -8.91 -4.63
CA PRO A 81 9.92 -9.15 -3.43
C PRO A 81 10.08 -10.59 -2.91
N THR A 82 10.41 -10.71 -1.64
CA THR A 82 10.44 -11.98 -0.89
C THR A 82 9.43 -11.94 0.25
N ARG A 83 9.28 -13.05 0.97
CA ARG A 83 8.49 -13.09 2.21
C ARG A 83 9.19 -12.47 3.42
N VAL A 84 10.48 -12.13 3.30
CA VAL A 84 11.29 -11.65 4.42
C VAL A 84 11.67 -10.20 4.18
N ILE A 85 11.44 -9.34 5.16
CA ILE A 85 11.98 -7.99 5.19
C ILE A 85 13.01 -7.86 6.30
N MET A 86 14.00 -7.00 6.09
CA MET A 86 14.97 -6.58 7.09
C MET A 86 14.76 -5.11 7.39
N LEU A 87 14.65 -4.77 8.68
CA LEU A 87 14.66 -3.40 9.18
C LEU A 87 16.04 -3.10 9.80
N SER A 88 16.64 -1.99 9.41
CA SER A 88 17.82 -1.41 10.06
C SER A 88 17.55 0.02 10.51
N ASN A 89 18.42 0.53 11.38
CA ASN A 89 18.29 1.83 12.05
C ASN A 89 16.96 2.03 12.81
N MET A 90 16.27 0.95 13.19
CA MET A 90 15.05 1.04 14.01
C MET A 90 15.42 1.27 15.48
N VAL A 91 16.46 0.60 15.98
CA VAL A 91 16.94 0.68 17.36
C VAL A 91 18.46 0.76 17.41
N GLY A 92 19.02 1.16 18.55
CA GLY A 92 20.45 1.22 18.81
C GLY A 92 21.05 -0.10 19.32
N PRO A 93 22.38 -0.16 19.43
CA PRO A 93 23.07 -1.31 20.05
C PRO A 93 22.59 -1.51 21.50
N GLY A 94 22.39 -2.76 21.89
CA GLY A 94 21.89 -3.16 23.21
C GLY A 94 20.37 -3.06 23.39
N GLU A 95 19.62 -2.61 22.38
CA GLU A 95 18.16 -2.48 22.44
C GLU A 95 17.42 -3.69 21.80
N GLY A 96 18.15 -4.66 21.24
CA GLY A 96 17.60 -5.87 20.65
C GLY A 96 17.24 -6.93 21.70
N ASN A 97 16.03 -6.89 22.26
CA ASN A 97 15.58 -7.81 23.31
C ASN A 97 14.29 -8.57 22.92
N ASP A 98 13.85 -9.52 23.76
CA ASP A 98 12.66 -10.33 23.52
C ASP A 98 11.36 -9.50 23.52
N GLU A 99 11.29 -8.41 24.29
CA GLU A 99 10.13 -7.51 24.30
C GLU A 99 9.93 -6.84 22.93
N LEU A 100 11.04 -6.42 22.29
CA LEU A 100 11.02 -5.84 20.95
C LEU A 100 10.54 -6.84 19.88
N VAL A 101 10.83 -8.14 20.05
CA VAL A 101 10.34 -9.20 19.15
C VAL A 101 8.82 -9.23 19.17
N ASP A 102 8.22 -9.23 20.35
CA ASP A 102 6.76 -9.28 20.53
C ASP A 102 6.09 -8.01 20.01
N GLU A 103 6.68 -6.83 20.28
CA GLU A 103 6.19 -5.55 19.77
C GLU A 103 6.19 -5.51 18.24
N VAL A 104 7.30 -5.90 17.60
CA VAL A 104 7.43 -5.93 16.14
C VAL A 104 6.46 -6.93 15.53
N ALA A 105 6.34 -8.13 16.10
CA ALA A 105 5.41 -9.15 15.62
C ALA A 105 3.96 -8.66 15.67
N SER A 106 3.56 -8.07 16.80
CA SER A 106 2.22 -7.52 17.02
C SER A 106 1.90 -6.37 16.07
N GLU A 107 2.81 -5.41 15.93
CA GLU A 107 2.64 -4.27 15.02
C GLU A 107 2.61 -4.71 13.54
N CYS A 108 3.39 -5.73 13.16
CA CYS A 108 3.46 -6.21 11.78
C CYS A 108 2.31 -7.14 11.38
N ALA A 109 1.59 -7.72 12.35
CA ALA A 109 0.40 -8.54 12.09
C ALA A 109 -0.71 -7.78 11.32
N LYS A 110 -0.69 -6.44 11.32
CA LYS A 110 -1.62 -5.62 10.53
C LYS A 110 -1.39 -5.72 9.01
N TYR A 111 -0.22 -6.21 8.57
CA TYR A 111 0.12 -6.35 7.15
C TYR A 111 -0.18 -7.77 6.61
N GLY A 112 -0.09 -8.78 7.47
CA GLY A 112 -0.29 -10.20 7.15
C GLY A 112 0.13 -11.14 8.28
N THR A 113 0.14 -12.45 8.01
CA THR A 113 0.53 -13.46 8.99
C THR A 113 2.05 -13.43 9.21
N VAL A 114 2.50 -12.98 10.38
CA VAL A 114 3.91 -13.04 10.77
C VAL A 114 4.25 -14.46 11.23
N THR A 115 5.19 -15.10 10.55
CA THR A 115 5.61 -16.49 10.83
C THR A 115 6.87 -16.56 11.68
N ARG A 116 7.77 -15.57 11.56
CA ARG A 116 9.02 -15.51 12.33
C ARG A 116 9.52 -14.08 12.44
N VAL A 117 10.02 -13.70 13.62
CA VAL A 117 10.77 -12.47 13.86
C VAL A 117 12.12 -12.86 14.45
N LEU A 118 13.21 -12.30 13.93
CA LEU A 118 14.56 -12.48 14.48
C LEU A 118 15.23 -11.12 14.65
N ILE A 119 15.95 -10.95 15.75
CA ILE A 119 16.80 -9.79 15.97
C ILE A 119 18.24 -10.28 15.96
N PHE A 120 19.06 -9.64 15.13
CA PHE A 120 20.49 -9.87 15.06
C PHE A 120 21.22 -8.58 15.41
N GLU A 121 21.98 -8.61 16.49
CA GLU A 121 22.86 -7.51 16.87
C GLU A 121 24.28 -7.80 16.40
N ILE A 122 24.84 -6.84 15.65
CA ILE A 122 26.23 -6.86 15.21
C ILE A 122 27.09 -6.41 16.38
N THR A 123 27.76 -7.36 17.02
CA THR A 123 28.65 -7.09 18.16
C THR A 123 29.96 -6.42 17.76
N GLU A 124 30.31 -6.43 16.48
CA GLU A 124 31.54 -5.84 15.92
C GLU A 124 31.40 -4.33 15.71
N THR A 125 31.03 -3.61 16.77
CA THR A 125 30.70 -2.17 16.73
C THR A 125 31.84 -1.25 16.29
N ASN A 126 33.09 -1.75 16.29
CA ASN A 126 34.25 -1.01 15.77
C ASN A 126 34.25 -0.92 14.23
N PHE A 127 33.51 -1.79 13.55
CA PHE A 127 33.47 -1.90 12.10
C PHE A 127 32.12 -1.52 11.50
N PHE A 128 31.13 -1.13 12.31
CA PHE A 128 29.82 -0.77 11.78
C PHE A 128 29.26 0.45 12.52
N PRO A 129 28.60 1.38 11.80
CA PRO A 129 27.94 2.49 12.45
C PRO A 129 26.78 2.01 13.33
N SER A 130 26.42 2.79 14.35
CA SER A 130 25.34 2.44 15.28
C SER A 130 23.95 2.33 14.64
N GLU A 131 23.78 2.87 13.43
CA GLU A 131 22.57 2.72 12.61
C GLU A 131 22.42 1.30 12.02
N GLU A 132 23.54 0.59 11.87
CA GLU A 132 23.58 -0.77 11.29
C GLU A 132 23.76 -1.85 12.37
N ALA A 133 23.89 -1.46 13.64
CA ALA A 133 24.20 -2.35 14.75
C ALA A 133 23.09 -3.39 15.03
N VAL A 134 21.83 -3.09 14.69
CA VAL A 134 20.71 -4.01 14.91
C VAL A 134 19.93 -4.22 13.63
N ARG A 135 19.77 -5.50 13.26
CA ARG A 135 18.98 -5.95 12.11
C ARG A 135 17.79 -6.76 12.61
N ILE A 136 16.59 -6.30 12.27
CA ILE A 136 15.33 -6.95 12.64
C ILE A 136 14.74 -7.60 11.40
N PHE A 137 14.56 -8.91 11.42
CA PHE A 137 14.03 -9.67 10.30
C PHE A 137 12.61 -10.12 10.58
N ILE A 138 11.73 -9.98 9.59
CA ILE A 138 10.32 -10.32 9.71
C ILE A 138 9.94 -11.17 8.51
N GLN A 139 9.57 -12.42 8.77
CA GLN A 139 9.07 -13.34 7.75
C GLN A 139 7.54 -13.40 7.79
N PHE A 140 6.93 -13.07 6.66
CA PHE A 140 5.50 -13.22 6.43
C PHE A 140 5.15 -14.56 5.79
N GLU A 141 3.88 -14.95 5.83
CA GLU A 141 3.40 -16.12 5.11
C GLU A 141 3.46 -15.92 3.59
N ARG A 142 3.23 -14.67 3.12
CA ARG A 142 3.21 -14.31 1.71
C ARG A 142 4.03 -13.06 1.37
N SER A 143 4.59 -13.01 0.15
CA SER A 143 5.43 -11.88 -0.29
C SER A 143 4.65 -10.58 -0.49
N GLU A 144 3.34 -10.66 -0.77
CA GLU A 144 2.50 -9.47 -0.88
C GLU A 144 2.27 -8.80 0.49
N GLU A 145 2.33 -9.55 1.57
CA GLU A 145 2.22 -9.05 2.95
C GLU A 145 3.51 -8.32 3.34
N ALA A 146 4.66 -8.95 3.05
CA ALA A 146 5.98 -8.34 3.18
C ALA A 146 6.10 -7.04 2.38
N THR A 147 5.60 -7.02 1.14
CA THR A 147 5.60 -5.83 0.29
C THR A 147 4.78 -4.69 0.91
N LYS A 148 3.60 -4.98 1.48
CA LYS A 148 2.79 -3.96 2.18
C LYS A 148 3.52 -3.41 3.41
N ALA A 149 4.14 -4.29 4.18
CA ALA A 149 4.91 -3.90 5.37
C ALA A 149 6.09 -3.00 4.97
N LEU A 150 6.87 -3.40 3.96
CA LEU A 150 8.01 -2.62 3.47
C LEU A 150 7.59 -1.21 3.03
N ILE A 151 6.52 -1.07 2.23
CA ILE A 151 6.01 0.24 1.78
C ILE A 151 5.69 1.18 2.94
N ASP A 152 5.15 0.63 4.03
CA ASP A 152 4.63 1.42 5.15
C ASP A 152 5.68 1.67 6.23
N LEU A 153 6.70 0.81 6.34
CA LEU A 153 7.77 0.90 7.32
C LEU A 153 9.00 1.66 6.78
N GLU A 154 9.26 1.62 5.46
CA GLU A 154 10.37 2.35 4.84
C GLU A 154 10.23 3.85 5.08
N GLY A 155 11.25 4.44 5.69
CA GLY A 155 11.29 5.87 6.04
C GLY A 155 10.39 6.26 7.21
N ARG A 156 9.79 5.29 7.93
CA ARG A 156 8.99 5.58 9.14
C ARG A 156 9.90 6.01 10.28
N PHE A 157 9.40 6.91 11.14
CA PHE A 157 10.13 7.34 12.33
C PHE A 157 9.86 6.40 13.52
N PHE A 158 10.91 6.01 14.23
CA PHE A 158 10.84 5.24 15.48
C PHE A 158 11.97 5.69 16.42
N GLY A 159 11.65 6.07 17.66
CA GLY A 159 12.68 6.49 18.63
C GLY A 159 13.57 7.66 18.18
N GLY A 160 13.08 8.55 17.31
CA GLY A 160 13.87 9.62 16.71
C GLY A 160 14.79 9.20 15.55
N ARG A 161 14.76 7.92 15.16
CA ARG A 161 15.47 7.36 14.01
C ARG A 161 14.54 7.19 12.82
N VAL A 162 15.13 7.06 11.64
CA VAL A 162 14.41 6.75 10.39
C VAL A 162 14.69 5.30 10.03
N VAL A 163 13.64 4.49 10.05
CA VAL A 163 13.70 3.06 9.72
C VAL A 163 14.06 2.90 8.24
N ARG A 164 15.03 2.01 7.97
CA ARG A 164 15.36 1.53 6.64
C ARG A 164 14.84 0.10 6.51
N ALA A 165 14.17 -0.22 5.42
CA ALA A 165 13.51 -1.49 5.15
C ALA A 165 13.86 -1.96 3.74
N CYS A 166 14.32 -3.20 3.63
CA CYS A 166 14.56 -3.86 2.35
C CYS A 166 14.06 -5.30 2.37
N PHE A 167 13.91 -5.91 1.20
CA PHE A 167 13.69 -7.35 1.11
C PHE A 167 14.97 -8.10 1.47
N TYR A 168 14.80 -9.27 2.09
CA TYR A 168 15.90 -10.14 2.46
C TYR A 168 15.76 -11.51 1.80
N ASP A 169 16.90 -12.14 1.51
CA ASP A 169 16.95 -13.45 0.86
C ASP A 169 16.41 -14.56 1.77
N GLU A 170 15.44 -15.34 1.28
CA GLU A 170 14.76 -16.36 2.08
C GLU A 170 15.68 -17.52 2.46
N ASP A 171 16.63 -17.89 1.59
CA ASP A 171 17.56 -18.99 1.83
C ASP A 171 18.63 -18.62 2.85
N ARG A 172 19.10 -17.36 2.85
CA ARG A 172 19.97 -16.81 3.89
C ARG A 172 19.24 -16.75 5.23
N PHE A 173 18.02 -16.19 5.24
CA PHE A 173 17.19 -16.14 6.45
C PHE A 173 16.92 -17.54 7.02
N GLY A 174 16.56 -18.51 6.18
CA GLY A 174 16.31 -19.90 6.59
C GLY A 174 17.52 -20.59 7.21
N ARG A 175 18.74 -20.19 6.83
CA ARG A 175 20.00 -20.70 7.38
C ARG A 175 20.54 -19.89 8.56
N ASN A 176 19.81 -18.87 9.02
CA ASN A 176 20.28 -17.87 9.99
C ASN A 176 21.60 -17.19 9.56
N ASP A 177 21.83 -17.06 8.26
CA ASP A 177 22.86 -16.18 7.72
C ASP A 177 22.28 -14.76 7.70
N LEU A 178 22.51 -14.01 8.79
CA LEU A 178 21.87 -12.72 9.07
C LEU A 178 22.87 -11.54 9.04
N ALA A 179 24.16 -11.84 8.97
CA ALA A 179 25.21 -10.85 8.99
C ALA A 179 25.27 -10.03 7.68
N PRO A 180 25.78 -8.79 7.73
CA PRO A 180 26.09 -8.04 6.51
C PRO A 180 27.07 -8.80 5.62
N LEU A 181 26.86 -8.75 4.31
CA LEU A 181 27.88 -9.15 3.35
C LEU A 181 28.93 -8.04 3.17
N PRO A 182 30.17 -8.38 2.78
CA PRO A 182 31.15 -7.37 2.40
C PRO A 182 30.61 -6.42 1.32
N GLY A 183 30.68 -5.12 1.56
CA GLY A 183 30.17 -4.09 0.64
C GLY A 183 28.66 -3.82 0.71
N GLU A 184 27.92 -4.54 1.57
CA GLU A 184 26.49 -4.26 1.83
C GLU A 184 26.33 -3.00 2.69
N VAL A 185 27.27 -2.74 3.60
CA VAL A 185 27.30 -1.51 4.40
C VAL A 185 28.31 -0.55 3.77
N PRO A 186 27.90 0.67 3.37
CA PRO A 186 28.82 1.63 2.78
C PRO A 186 30.03 1.90 3.66
N GLY A 187 31.22 1.59 3.14
CA GLY A 187 32.49 1.82 3.82
C GLY A 187 33.05 0.63 4.61
N PHE A 188 32.40 -0.54 4.59
CA PHE A 188 32.80 -1.72 5.35
C PHE A 188 32.68 -3.04 4.58
#